data_AF-A0A1B8GDK1-F1
#
_entry.id   AF-A0A1B8GDK1-F1
#
_cell.length_a   1.000
_cell.length_b   1.000
_cell.length_c   1.000
_cell.angle_alpha   90.00
_cell.angle_beta   90.00
_cell.angle_gamma   90.00
#
_symmetry.space_group_name_H-M   'P 1'
#
loop_
_entity.id
_entity.type
_entity.pdbx_description
1 polymer ?
#
loop_
_entity_poly.entity_id
_entity_poly.type
_entity_poly.pdbx_seq_one_letter_code
_entity_poly.pdbx_strand_id
1 'polypeptide(L)'
;MKLLGPLLGATVVARTAAYKCPDYLYFNLTNAAYMADCARLNYACTNGSSISFDITGGAAPPVYCWKKELFSLYFEDTNFNGSIVLPDVFETYRITFEGGWPARANVTAAEVEAFRNKTTIDEADILNLTGVTSPLLLNISSIDFPDLVNISDLSIRYSGNLSSLTMPKLENINGRLYLDLSHGPAISLSFPKLSQVKSDMYLGGKIDALEFPALNSSRHINVATTGDLDCLAFAKSVVNTTKWPVENEGPENRNSSVVCNSNTASVTMHPMPPPPEESTGSRDGLDFCRSLILLAILVAGASSVV
;
A
#
# COMPACT_ATOMS: atom_id res chain seq x y z
N MET A 1 35.93 21.58 34.22
CA MET A 1 34.68 22.29 34.54
C MET A 1 33.60 21.83 33.57
N LYS A 2 32.62 21.09 34.08
CA LYS A 2 31.42 20.67 33.35
C LYS A 2 30.46 21.86 33.33
N LEU A 3 30.00 22.27 32.15
CA LEU A 3 28.87 23.19 32.01
C LEU A 3 27.69 22.38 31.45
N LEU A 4 26.84 21.97 32.39
CA LEU A 4 25.47 21.52 32.13
C LEU A 4 24.65 22.74 31.68
N GLY A 5 24.20 22.75 30.42
CA GLY A 5 23.13 23.62 29.96
C GLY A 5 21.78 22.91 30.13
N PRO A 6 20.74 23.56 30.65
CA PRO A 6 19.49 22.89 31.01
C PRO A 6 18.72 22.49 29.75
N LEU A 7 18.21 21.25 29.74
CA LEU A 7 17.12 20.84 28.87
C LEU A 7 15.91 21.73 29.20
N LEU A 8 15.60 22.66 28.31
CA LEU A 8 14.27 23.24 28.21
C LEU A 8 13.35 22.13 27.70
N GLY A 9 12.65 21.49 28.64
CA GLY A 9 11.56 20.58 28.34
C GLY A 9 10.56 21.30 27.44
N ALA A 10 10.27 20.71 26.28
CA ALA A 10 9.13 21.08 25.49
C ALA A 10 7.88 20.85 26.34
N THR A 11 7.36 21.91 26.95
CA THR A 11 6.02 21.90 27.51
C THR A 11 5.06 21.58 26.38
N VAL A 12 4.48 20.38 26.43
CA VAL A 12 3.29 20.02 25.66
C VAL A 12 2.19 20.96 26.15
N VAL A 13 2.02 22.08 25.44
CA VAL A 13 0.84 22.91 25.62
C VAL A 13 -0.32 22.10 25.06
N ALA A 14 -1.16 21.57 25.96
CA ALA A 14 -2.44 20.98 25.59
C ALA A 14 -3.19 22.02 24.76
N ARG A 15 -3.33 21.77 23.45
CA ARG A 15 -4.11 22.63 22.56
C ARG A 15 -5.58 22.38 22.87
N THR A 16 -6.16 23.18 23.76
CA THR A 16 -7.57 23.13 24.13
C THR A 16 -8.50 23.85 23.13
N ALA A 17 -8.02 24.23 21.95
CA ALA A 17 -8.84 24.86 20.93
C ALA A 17 -9.33 23.77 19.96
N ALA A 18 -10.63 23.49 19.99
CA ALA A 18 -11.27 22.68 18.96
C ALA A 18 -11.10 23.39 17.61
N TYR A 19 -10.35 22.79 16.69
CA TYR A 19 -10.25 23.21 15.30
C TYR A 19 -10.75 22.06 14.41
N LYS A 20 -11.23 22.41 13.22
CA LYS A 20 -11.77 21.43 12.27
C LYS A 20 -10.67 20.99 11.32
N CYS A 21 -10.41 19.68 11.24
CA CYS A 21 -9.54 19.11 10.22
C CYS A 21 -10.20 19.15 8.84
N PRO A 22 -9.40 19.31 7.76
CA PRO A 22 -9.91 19.13 6.41
C PRO A 22 -10.43 17.71 6.18
N ASP A 23 -11.40 17.54 5.29
CA ASP A 23 -11.95 16.22 4.93
C ASP A 23 -10.88 15.30 4.28
N TYR A 24 -9.87 15.90 3.65
CA TYR A 24 -8.71 15.23 3.06
C TYR A 24 -7.42 15.88 3.53
N LEU A 25 -6.47 15.08 4.01
CA LEU A 25 -5.21 15.58 4.56
C LEU A 25 -4.13 15.51 3.48
N TYR A 26 -4.03 16.57 2.69
CA TYR A 26 -2.92 16.79 1.78
C TYR A 26 -1.73 17.30 2.58
N PHE A 27 -0.80 16.40 2.88
CA PHE A 27 0.35 16.76 3.69
C PHE A 27 1.57 17.08 2.82
N ASN A 28 2.38 17.99 3.33
CA ASN A 28 3.68 18.40 2.81
C ASN A 28 4.61 18.64 4.02
N LEU A 29 5.86 19.03 3.78
CA LEU A 29 6.80 19.30 4.89
C LEU A 29 6.33 20.38 5.87
N THR A 30 5.63 21.39 5.39
CA THR A 30 5.27 22.55 6.22
C THR A 30 4.05 22.27 7.10
N ASN A 31 3.24 21.28 6.76
CA ASN A 31 2.03 20.94 7.49
C ASN A 31 2.00 19.48 8.03
N ALA A 32 3.05 18.67 7.82
CA ALA A 32 3.07 17.25 8.22
C ALA A 32 2.71 17.02 9.68
N ALA A 33 3.24 17.83 10.60
CA ALA A 33 2.92 17.74 12.03
C ALA A 33 1.44 18.05 12.30
N TYR A 34 0.89 19.08 11.65
CA TYR A 34 -0.53 19.45 11.76
C TYR A 34 -1.44 18.36 11.19
N MET A 35 -1.07 17.76 10.06
CA MET A 35 -1.83 16.68 9.44
C MET A 35 -1.75 15.37 10.25
N ALA A 36 -0.60 15.08 10.86
CA ALA A 36 -0.46 13.99 11.81
C ALA A 36 -1.37 14.17 13.03
N ASP A 37 -1.43 15.39 13.59
CA ASP A 37 -2.37 15.72 14.66
C ASP A 37 -3.83 15.51 14.23
N CYS A 38 -4.19 15.92 13.01
CA CYS A 38 -5.52 15.66 12.45
C CYS A 38 -5.84 14.16 12.33
N ALA A 39 -4.90 13.36 11.83
CA ALA A 39 -5.06 11.92 11.72
C ALA A 39 -5.16 11.23 13.10
N ARG A 40 -4.53 11.81 14.12
CA ARG A 40 -4.46 11.27 15.47
C ARG A 40 -5.66 11.64 16.34
N LEU A 41 -6.09 12.91 16.28
CA LEU A 41 -6.93 13.52 17.32
C LEU A 41 -8.40 13.74 16.89
N ASN A 42 -8.82 13.38 15.67
CA ASN A 42 -10.19 13.67 15.24
C ASN A 42 -11.21 12.58 15.60
N TYR A 43 -12.37 13.05 16.09
CA TYR A 43 -13.52 12.23 16.43
C TYR A 43 -14.79 12.76 15.73
N ALA A 44 -15.55 11.84 15.14
CA ALA A 44 -16.85 12.09 14.55
C ALA A 44 -17.94 12.14 15.62
N CYS A 45 -18.85 13.11 15.48
CA CYS A 45 -19.92 13.42 16.41
C CYS A 45 -21.29 13.02 15.86
N THR A 46 -22.27 12.80 16.75
CA THR A 46 -23.64 12.38 16.39
C THR A 46 -24.40 13.40 15.55
N ASN A 47 -24.00 14.68 15.56
CA ASN A 47 -24.56 15.74 14.74
C ASN A 47 -23.93 15.82 13.33
N GLY A 48 -23.04 14.88 12.96
CA GLY A 48 -22.35 14.86 11.67
C GLY A 48 -21.15 15.81 11.57
N SER A 49 -20.79 16.50 12.66
CA SER A 49 -19.54 17.27 12.74
C SER A 49 -18.38 16.38 13.21
N SER A 50 -17.15 16.87 13.03
CA SER A 50 -15.98 16.25 13.63
C SER A 50 -15.16 17.28 14.40
N ILE A 51 -14.56 16.83 15.49
CA ILE A 51 -13.76 17.66 16.39
C ILE A 51 -12.40 17.01 16.61
N SER A 52 -11.34 17.83 16.57
CA SER A 52 -10.02 17.41 17.01
C SER A 52 -9.93 17.61 18.52
N PHE A 53 -9.68 16.52 19.25
CA PHE A 53 -9.59 16.51 20.70
C PHE A 53 -8.33 15.78 21.16
N ASP A 54 -7.49 16.49 21.88
CA ASP A 54 -6.25 15.93 22.43
C ASP A 54 -6.55 15.06 23.66
N ILE A 55 -6.56 13.74 23.47
CA ILE A 55 -6.75 12.75 24.54
C ILE A 55 -5.48 12.43 25.32
N THR A 56 -4.33 13.04 25.00
CA THR A 56 -3.04 12.72 25.66
C THR A 56 -3.03 13.02 27.16
N GLY A 57 -3.95 13.85 27.65
CA GLY A 57 -4.19 14.10 29.08
C GLY A 57 -5.09 13.08 29.79
N GLY A 58 -5.50 11.98 29.14
CA GLY A 58 -6.43 11.00 29.71
C GLY A 58 -7.89 11.47 29.75
N ALA A 59 -8.20 12.60 29.12
CA ALA A 59 -9.57 13.07 28.96
C ALA A 59 -10.29 12.22 27.90
N ALA A 60 -11.41 11.61 28.28
CA ALA A 60 -12.24 10.89 27.33
C ALA A 60 -12.84 11.88 26.29
N PRO A 61 -12.98 11.47 25.02
CA PRO A 61 -13.71 12.28 24.04
C PRO A 61 -15.12 12.61 24.56
N PRO A 62 -15.71 13.77 24.16
CA PRO A 62 -17.09 14.07 24.51
C PRO A 62 -18.03 12.91 24.16
N VAL A 63 -19.03 12.64 25.02
CA VAL A 63 -19.94 11.47 24.88
C VAL A 63 -20.65 11.44 23.52
N TYR A 64 -20.87 12.60 22.90
CA TYR A 64 -21.49 12.74 21.59
C TYR A 64 -20.50 12.63 20.41
N CYS A 65 -19.19 12.54 20.65
CA CYS A 65 -18.10 12.39 19.68
C CYS A 65 -17.21 11.19 20.04
N TRP A 66 -17.78 9.99 19.97
CA TRP A 66 -17.14 8.76 20.46
C TRP A 66 -16.47 7.93 19.35
N LYS A 67 -16.76 8.20 18.09
CA LYS A 67 -16.22 7.44 16.95
C LYS A 67 -14.96 8.14 16.44
N LYS A 68 -13.80 7.48 16.47
CA LYS A 68 -12.60 8.01 15.82
C LYS A 68 -12.86 8.18 14.32
N GLU A 69 -12.48 9.34 13.78
CA GLU A 69 -12.57 9.59 12.34
C GLU A 69 -11.25 9.18 11.67
N LEU A 70 -11.36 8.43 10.57
CA LEU A 70 -10.21 7.98 9.81
C LEU A 70 -10.06 8.86 8.57
N PHE A 71 -8.87 9.40 8.36
CA PHE A 71 -8.57 10.30 7.25
C PHE A 71 -7.98 9.58 6.06
N SER A 72 -8.10 10.19 4.89
CA SER A 72 -7.22 9.88 3.78
C SER A 72 -6.04 10.86 3.78
N LEU A 73 -4.83 10.31 3.82
CA LEU A 73 -3.57 11.04 3.72
C LEU A 73 -3.11 11.02 2.26
N TYR A 74 -2.86 12.21 1.70
CA TYR A 74 -2.40 12.37 0.32
C TYR A 74 -1.10 13.14 0.28
N PHE A 75 -0.19 12.71 -0.59
CA PHE A 75 1.06 13.40 -0.89
C PHE A 75 1.33 13.38 -2.39
N GLU A 76 1.47 14.57 -2.97
CA GLU A 76 1.63 14.78 -4.41
C GLU A 76 2.73 15.80 -4.76
N ASP A 77 3.48 16.29 -3.76
CA ASP A 77 4.50 17.32 -3.98
C ASP A 77 5.77 16.73 -4.59
N THR A 78 5.93 16.91 -5.90
CA THR A 78 7.08 16.42 -6.67
C THR A 78 8.35 17.26 -6.46
N ASN A 79 8.23 18.46 -5.89
CA ASN A 79 9.39 19.32 -5.59
C ASN A 79 10.02 18.97 -4.24
N PHE A 80 9.31 18.21 -3.40
CA PHE A 80 9.84 17.76 -2.13
C PHE A 80 11.00 16.80 -2.33
N ASN A 81 12.10 17.05 -1.61
CA ASN A 81 13.25 16.15 -1.54
C ASN A 81 13.52 15.77 -0.08
N GLY A 82 13.53 14.47 0.21
CA GLY A 82 13.90 13.97 1.53
C GLY A 82 13.04 12.81 2.02
N SER A 83 12.85 12.74 3.33
CA SER A 83 12.20 11.64 4.03
C SER A 83 10.92 12.10 4.73
N ILE A 84 9.93 11.22 4.79
CA ILE A 84 8.67 11.45 5.50
C ILE A 84 8.59 10.45 6.64
N VAL A 85 8.40 10.97 7.85
CA VAL A 85 8.18 10.18 9.06
C VAL A 85 6.93 10.71 9.75
N LEU A 86 5.94 9.84 9.93
CA LEU A 86 4.66 10.17 10.55
C LEU A 86 4.42 9.26 11.77
N PRO A 87 5.01 9.60 12.93
CA PRO A 87 4.76 8.89 14.17
C PRO A 87 3.34 9.14 14.69
N ASP A 88 2.89 8.31 15.63
CA ASP A 88 1.59 8.41 16.31
C ASP A 88 0.34 8.30 15.41
N VAL A 89 0.51 7.94 14.13
CA VAL A 89 -0.58 7.60 13.21
C VAL A 89 -0.85 6.10 13.32
N PHE A 90 -1.76 5.69 14.20
CA PHE A 90 -2.09 4.29 14.44
C PHE A 90 -3.06 3.68 13.42
N GLU A 91 -4.00 4.49 12.94
CA GLU A 91 -5.04 4.05 12.02
C GLU A 91 -5.38 5.16 11.03
N THR A 92 -5.68 4.79 9.80
CA THR A 92 -6.05 5.73 8.73
C THR A 92 -6.96 5.07 7.73
N TYR A 93 -7.75 5.84 6.99
CA TYR A 93 -8.60 5.28 5.95
C TYR A 93 -7.76 4.93 4.72
N ARG A 94 -6.98 5.88 4.23
CA ARG A 94 -6.15 5.69 3.03
C ARG A 94 -4.84 6.45 3.17
N ILE A 95 -3.77 5.91 2.61
CA ILE A 95 -2.52 6.61 2.38
C ILE A 95 -2.24 6.51 0.89
N THR A 96 -2.10 7.66 0.25
CA THR A 96 -1.73 7.78 -1.16
C THR A 96 -0.50 8.68 -1.29
N PHE A 97 0.57 8.14 -1.84
CA PHE A 97 1.69 8.90 -2.38
C PHE A 97 1.63 8.77 -3.90
N GLU A 98 1.35 9.85 -4.60
CA GLU A 98 1.17 9.81 -6.05
C GLU A 98 1.85 11.01 -6.72
N GLY A 99 2.86 10.73 -7.53
CA GLY A 99 3.29 11.68 -8.58
C GLY A 99 2.34 11.57 -9.77
N GLY A 100 2.78 11.95 -10.97
CA GLY A 100 2.05 11.65 -12.20
C GLY A 100 1.99 12.80 -13.17
N TRP A 101 0.82 13.00 -13.77
CA TRP A 101 0.63 13.85 -14.94
C TRP A 101 -0.21 15.07 -14.58
N PRO A 102 0.37 16.11 -13.94
CA PRO A 102 -0.41 17.29 -13.60
C PRO A 102 -0.90 17.95 -14.88
N ALA A 103 -2.13 18.47 -14.85
CA ALA A 103 -2.59 19.34 -15.92
C ALA A 103 -1.69 20.58 -15.99
N ARG A 104 -1.39 21.07 -17.19
CA ARG A 104 -0.69 22.35 -17.35
C ARG A 104 -1.55 23.48 -16.77
N ALA A 105 -0.91 24.60 -16.47
CA ALA A 105 -1.64 25.78 -16.04
C ALA A 105 -2.69 26.20 -17.10
N ASN A 106 -3.86 26.63 -16.62
CA ASN A 106 -4.97 27.16 -17.42
C ASN A 106 -5.59 26.18 -18.42
N VAL A 107 -5.58 24.88 -18.13
CA VAL A 107 -6.41 23.91 -18.86
C VAL A 107 -7.89 24.20 -18.60
N THR A 108 -8.67 24.27 -19.67
CA THR A 108 -10.12 24.46 -19.61
C THR A 108 -10.85 23.13 -19.39
N ALA A 109 -12.04 23.18 -18.79
CA ALA A 109 -12.89 22.00 -18.64
C ALA A 109 -13.21 21.33 -19.99
N ALA A 110 -13.34 22.12 -21.06
CA ALA A 110 -13.56 21.62 -22.41
C ALA A 110 -12.36 20.81 -22.94
N GLU A 111 -11.13 21.25 -22.67
CA GLU A 111 -9.92 20.49 -23.01
C GLU A 111 -9.83 19.18 -22.22
N VAL A 112 -10.18 19.19 -20.92
CA VAL A 112 -10.24 17.96 -20.10
C VAL A 112 -11.27 16.98 -20.65
N GLU A 113 -12.47 17.46 -20.99
CA GLU A 113 -13.53 16.60 -21.54
C GLU A 113 -13.20 16.09 -22.94
N ALA A 114 -12.57 16.91 -23.78
CA ALA A 114 -12.08 16.47 -25.09
C ALA A 114 -11.03 15.35 -24.93
N PHE A 115 -10.11 15.49 -23.97
CA PHE A 115 -9.13 14.46 -23.64
C PHE A 115 -9.79 13.18 -23.09
N ARG A 116 -10.75 13.31 -22.16
CA ARG A 116 -11.47 12.18 -21.56
C ARG A 116 -12.25 11.35 -22.60
N ASN A 117 -12.80 12.02 -23.61
CA ASN A 117 -13.62 11.38 -24.65
C ASN A 117 -12.79 10.79 -25.81
N LYS A 118 -11.46 10.92 -25.79
CA LYS A 118 -10.61 10.26 -26.77
C LYS A 118 -10.61 8.75 -26.55
N THR A 119 -10.84 8.00 -27.63
CA THR A 119 -10.74 6.54 -27.65
C THR A 119 -9.30 6.05 -27.71
N THR A 120 -8.39 6.89 -28.20
CA THR A 120 -6.95 6.65 -28.27
C THR A 120 -6.24 7.91 -27.81
N ILE A 121 -5.28 7.74 -26.90
CA ILE A 121 -4.48 8.82 -26.32
C ILE A 121 -3.06 8.63 -26.87
N ASP A 122 -2.52 9.67 -27.49
CA ASP A 122 -1.12 9.70 -27.93
C ASP A 122 -0.27 10.68 -27.08
N GLU A 123 1.04 10.71 -27.34
CA GLU A 123 1.97 11.58 -26.60
C GLU A 123 1.64 13.07 -26.78
N ALA A 124 1.12 13.46 -27.96
CA ALA A 124 0.74 14.85 -28.21
C ALA A 124 -0.47 15.25 -27.37
N ASP A 125 -1.42 14.34 -27.15
CA ASP A 125 -2.55 14.56 -26.25
C ASP A 125 -2.12 14.76 -24.81
N ILE A 126 -1.20 13.93 -24.33
CA ILE A 126 -0.64 14.05 -22.98
C ILE A 126 0.10 15.39 -22.86
N LEU A 127 0.94 15.74 -23.84
CA LEU A 127 1.67 17.01 -23.85
C LEU A 127 0.71 18.22 -23.89
N ASN A 128 -0.36 18.15 -24.68
CA ASN A 128 -1.37 19.22 -24.77
C ASN A 128 -2.08 19.46 -23.44
N LEU A 129 -2.39 18.40 -22.68
CA LEU A 129 -3.10 18.51 -21.42
C LEU A 129 -2.16 18.81 -20.23
N THR A 130 -0.96 18.24 -20.23
CA THR A 130 -0.08 18.23 -19.04
C THR A 130 1.12 19.15 -19.18
N GLY A 131 1.51 19.49 -20.40
CA GLY A 131 2.74 20.23 -20.69
C GLY A 131 4.02 19.41 -20.50
N VAL A 132 3.91 18.10 -20.23
CA VAL A 132 5.02 17.18 -20.05
C VAL A 132 4.81 15.91 -20.89
N THR A 133 5.90 15.25 -21.28
CA THR A 133 5.87 13.96 -22.02
C THR A 133 6.16 12.75 -21.13
N SER A 134 6.50 12.98 -19.87
CA SER A 134 6.76 11.95 -18.86
C SER A 134 6.11 12.32 -17.52
N PRO A 135 5.77 11.35 -16.66
CA PRO A 135 5.15 11.65 -15.37
C PRO A 135 6.16 12.37 -14.48
N LEU A 136 5.69 13.38 -13.74
CA LEU A 136 6.46 13.98 -12.67
C LEU A 136 6.53 12.99 -11.51
N LEU A 137 7.75 12.61 -11.16
CA LEU A 137 8.00 11.64 -10.10
C LEU A 137 8.08 12.34 -8.74
N LEU A 138 7.62 11.65 -7.70
CA LEU A 138 7.90 12.04 -6.33
C LEU A 138 9.39 11.86 -6.05
N ASN A 139 10.00 12.86 -5.44
CA ASN A 139 11.40 12.85 -5.03
C ASN A 139 11.54 12.54 -3.53
N ILE A 140 10.75 11.58 -3.04
CA ILE A 140 10.81 11.09 -1.67
C ILE A 140 11.80 9.92 -1.62
N SER A 141 12.75 9.98 -0.68
CA SER A 141 13.75 8.94 -0.45
C SER A 141 13.30 7.85 0.52
N SER A 142 12.51 8.21 1.54
CA SER A 142 11.96 7.24 2.49
C SER A 142 10.60 7.64 3.04
N ILE A 143 9.77 6.64 3.35
CA ILE A 143 8.46 6.79 3.99
C ILE A 143 8.42 5.89 5.23
N ASP A 144 8.13 6.47 6.39
CA ASP A 144 8.07 5.76 7.67
C ASP A 144 6.78 6.09 8.43
N PHE A 145 6.02 5.05 8.75
CA PHE A 145 4.87 5.09 9.65
C PHE A 145 5.12 4.10 10.80
N PRO A 146 5.89 4.50 11.84
CA PRO A 146 6.37 3.57 12.86
C PRO A 146 5.26 3.01 13.75
N ASP A 147 4.13 3.71 13.84
CA ASP A 147 3.01 3.38 14.73
C ASP A 147 1.76 2.86 14.02
N LEU A 148 1.75 2.84 12.69
CA LEU A 148 0.59 2.44 11.89
C LEU A 148 0.28 0.95 12.06
N VAL A 149 -0.96 0.65 12.45
CA VAL A 149 -1.47 -0.70 12.71
C VAL A 149 -2.53 -1.08 11.68
N ASN A 150 -3.49 -0.19 11.40
CA ASN A 150 -4.63 -0.49 10.54
C ASN A 150 -4.82 0.57 9.44
N ILE A 151 -5.08 0.11 8.21
CA ILE A 151 -5.42 0.97 7.08
C ILE A 151 -6.49 0.33 6.20
N SER A 152 -7.25 1.12 5.43
CA SER A 152 -8.07 0.54 4.35
C SER A 152 -7.23 0.36 3.08
N ASP A 153 -6.70 1.42 2.49
CA ASP A 153 -5.89 1.32 1.27
C ASP A 153 -4.51 1.98 1.43
N LEU A 154 -3.46 1.30 0.97
CA LEU A 154 -2.13 1.86 0.81
C LEU A 154 -1.78 1.89 -0.69
N SER A 155 -1.52 3.09 -1.21
CA SER A 155 -1.13 3.30 -2.60
C SER A 155 0.13 4.17 -2.70
N ILE A 156 1.17 3.67 -3.38
CA ILE A 156 2.37 4.44 -3.70
C ILE A 156 2.65 4.29 -5.19
N ARG A 157 2.72 5.41 -5.92
CA ARG A 157 2.88 5.43 -7.37
C ARG A 157 3.78 6.58 -7.82
N TYR A 158 4.46 6.38 -8.94
CA TYR A 158 5.33 7.39 -9.57
C TYR A 158 6.36 7.96 -8.58
N SER A 159 6.98 7.10 -7.78
CA SER A 159 8.08 7.51 -6.90
C SER A 159 9.42 7.23 -7.56
N GLY A 160 10.22 8.29 -7.75
CA GLY A 160 11.49 8.22 -8.49
C GLY A 160 12.69 7.86 -7.61
N ASN A 161 12.65 8.18 -6.33
CA ASN A 161 13.80 8.06 -5.43
C ASN A 161 13.54 7.22 -4.17
N LEU A 162 12.37 6.60 -4.03
CA LEU A 162 12.01 5.86 -2.81
C LEU A 162 12.83 4.58 -2.68
N SER A 163 13.72 4.57 -1.69
CA SER A 163 14.60 3.44 -1.39
C SER A 163 14.26 2.76 -0.06
N SER A 164 13.33 3.33 0.73
CA SER A 164 12.90 2.74 2.01
C SER A 164 11.42 3.01 2.29
N LEU A 165 10.69 1.95 2.63
CA LEU A 165 9.30 1.98 3.07
C LEU A 165 9.18 1.17 4.36
N THR A 166 8.88 1.82 5.47
CA THR A 166 8.90 1.21 6.81
C THR A 166 7.54 1.37 7.50
N MET A 167 6.91 0.24 7.82
CA MET A 167 5.63 0.16 8.53
C MET A 167 5.62 -1.04 9.50
N PRO A 168 6.47 -1.04 10.54
CA PRO A 168 6.82 -2.24 11.31
C PRO A 168 5.67 -2.77 12.18
N LYS A 169 4.66 -1.93 12.46
CA LYS A 169 3.48 -2.30 13.25
C LYS A 169 2.23 -2.57 12.40
N LEU A 170 2.32 -2.47 11.08
CA LEU A 170 1.16 -2.62 10.21
C LEU A 170 0.67 -4.06 10.26
N GLU A 171 -0.57 -4.25 10.70
CA GLU A 171 -1.19 -5.57 10.91
C GLU A 171 -2.28 -5.86 9.89
N ASN A 172 -3.07 -4.84 9.50
CA ASN A 172 -4.25 -5.04 8.66
C ASN A 172 -4.39 -3.98 7.56
N ILE A 173 -4.66 -4.45 6.34
CA ILE A 173 -5.10 -3.66 5.19
C ILE A 173 -6.51 -4.13 4.81
N ASN A 174 -7.54 -3.32 5.09
CA ASN A 174 -8.94 -3.68 4.84
C ASN A 174 -9.37 -3.61 3.37
N GLY A 175 -8.56 -2.98 2.53
CA GLY A 175 -8.74 -2.80 1.09
C GLY A 175 -7.52 -3.35 0.36
N ARG A 176 -6.88 -2.51 -0.47
CA ARG A 176 -5.78 -2.91 -1.36
C ARG A 176 -4.42 -2.41 -0.88
N LEU A 177 -3.40 -3.21 -1.14
CA LEU A 177 -2.00 -2.79 -1.14
C LEU A 177 -1.56 -2.62 -2.59
N TYR A 178 -1.22 -1.39 -2.98
CA TYR A 178 -0.80 -1.08 -4.33
C TYR A 178 0.51 -0.29 -4.30
N LEU A 179 1.59 -0.92 -4.72
CA LEU A 179 2.91 -0.31 -4.82
C LEU A 179 3.37 -0.38 -6.28
N ASP A 180 3.54 0.76 -6.93
CA ASP A 180 4.20 0.89 -8.22
C ASP A 180 5.48 1.72 -8.04
N LEU A 181 6.58 1.00 -7.92
CA LEU A 181 7.93 1.50 -7.67
C LEU A 181 8.80 1.37 -8.94
N SER A 182 8.18 1.31 -10.12
CA SER A 182 8.86 1.05 -11.40
C SER A 182 9.84 2.15 -11.81
N HIS A 183 9.69 3.35 -11.25
CA HIS A 183 10.55 4.50 -11.52
C HIS A 183 11.65 4.71 -10.47
N GLY A 184 11.64 3.91 -9.41
CA GLY A 184 12.52 4.05 -8.26
C GLY A 184 13.81 3.22 -8.34
N PRO A 185 14.72 3.42 -7.37
CA PRO A 185 15.86 2.52 -7.18
C PRO A 185 15.39 1.12 -6.73
N ALA A 186 16.34 0.20 -6.65
CA ALA A 186 16.08 -1.12 -6.09
C ALA A 186 15.68 -1.02 -4.61
N ILE A 187 14.69 -1.80 -4.18
CA ILE A 187 14.16 -1.75 -2.81
C ILE A 187 13.91 -3.15 -2.25
N SER A 188 14.11 -3.28 -0.94
CA SER A 188 13.71 -4.45 -0.15
C SER A 188 12.51 -4.09 0.72
N LEU A 189 11.44 -4.88 0.64
CA LEU A 189 10.19 -4.63 1.33
C LEU A 189 9.94 -5.72 2.37
N SER A 190 9.69 -5.32 3.61
CA SER A 190 9.32 -6.25 4.68
C SER A 190 8.18 -5.67 5.50
N PHE A 191 7.11 -6.46 5.65
CA PHE A 191 5.94 -6.11 6.46
C PHE A 191 5.79 -7.14 7.59
N PRO A 192 6.58 -7.01 8.68
CA PRO A 192 6.80 -8.10 9.64
C PRO A 192 5.56 -8.51 10.42
N LYS A 193 4.58 -7.61 10.57
CA LYS A 193 3.33 -7.85 11.31
C LYS A 193 2.09 -7.94 10.42
N LEU A 194 2.23 -7.71 9.11
CA LEU A 194 1.08 -7.66 8.22
C LEU A 194 0.45 -9.04 8.14
N SER A 195 -0.73 -9.19 8.73
CA SER A 195 -1.42 -10.46 8.89
C SER A 195 -2.58 -10.64 7.93
N GLN A 196 -3.18 -9.53 7.49
CA GLN A 196 -4.33 -9.54 6.60
C GLN A 196 -4.30 -8.42 5.56
N VAL A 197 -4.57 -8.79 4.30
CA VAL A 197 -5.02 -7.88 3.24
C VAL A 197 -6.35 -8.40 2.71
N LYS A 198 -7.45 -7.65 2.84
CA LYS A 198 -8.78 -8.19 2.48
C LYS A 198 -9.03 -8.23 0.97
N SER A 199 -8.43 -7.32 0.20
CA SER A 199 -8.54 -7.30 -1.25
C SER A 199 -7.24 -7.80 -1.91
N ASP A 200 -6.85 -7.19 -3.03
CA ASP A 200 -5.71 -7.60 -3.83
C ASP A 200 -4.44 -6.85 -3.42
N MET A 201 -3.29 -7.54 -3.51
CA MET A 201 -1.96 -6.97 -3.37
C MET A 201 -1.30 -6.87 -4.74
N TYR A 202 -0.84 -5.68 -5.10
CA TYR A 202 -0.06 -5.43 -6.32
C TYR A 202 1.25 -4.74 -5.94
N LEU A 203 2.37 -5.35 -6.34
CA LEU A 203 3.70 -4.81 -6.11
C LEU A 203 4.48 -4.82 -7.43
N GLY A 204 4.81 -3.64 -7.93
CA GLY A 204 5.52 -3.38 -9.18
C GLY A 204 6.84 -2.67 -8.95
N GLY A 205 7.86 -2.99 -9.75
CA GLY A 205 9.11 -2.22 -9.83
C GLY A 205 10.38 -3.01 -9.50
N LYS A 206 11.48 -2.32 -9.19
CA LYS A 206 12.76 -3.00 -8.91
C LYS A 206 12.81 -3.46 -7.43
N ILE A 207 12.32 -4.66 -7.16
CA ILE A 207 12.17 -5.23 -5.82
C ILE A 207 13.18 -6.37 -5.68
N ASP A 208 14.13 -6.24 -4.77
CA ASP A 208 15.20 -7.23 -4.56
C ASP A 208 14.83 -8.23 -3.46
N ALA A 209 13.98 -7.84 -2.51
CA ALA A 209 13.47 -8.73 -1.48
C ALA A 209 12.05 -8.34 -1.08
N LEU A 210 11.22 -9.32 -0.76
CA LEU A 210 9.84 -9.14 -0.34
C LEU A 210 9.45 -10.17 0.71
N GLU A 211 9.04 -9.70 1.89
CA GLU A 211 8.73 -10.57 3.03
C GLU A 211 7.40 -10.22 3.71
N PHE A 212 6.60 -11.26 3.93
CA PHE A 212 5.33 -11.21 4.65
C PHE A 212 5.24 -12.31 5.72
N PRO A 213 6.11 -12.30 6.75
CA PRO A 213 6.26 -13.42 7.67
C PRO A 213 5.02 -13.72 8.53
N ALA A 214 4.14 -12.72 8.73
CA ALA A 214 2.92 -12.87 9.52
C ALA A 214 1.64 -13.02 8.68
N LEU A 215 1.74 -13.01 7.34
CA LEU A 215 0.57 -12.97 6.46
C LEU A 215 -0.22 -14.28 6.54
N ASN A 216 -1.48 -14.15 6.94
CA ASN A 216 -2.39 -15.25 7.18
C ASN A 216 -3.63 -15.16 6.28
N SER A 217 -3.93 -14.00 5.67
CA SER A 217 -5.09 -13.86 4.80
C SER A 217 -4.85 -12.84 3.68
N SER A 218 -5.07 -13.24 2.44
CA SER A 218 -5.07 -12.36 1.27
C SER A 218 -5.95 -12.93 0.15
N ARG A 219 -6.54 -12.08 -0.69
CA ARG A 219 -7.35 -12.54 -1.83
C ARG A 219 -6.49 -12.94 -3.02
N HIS A 220 -5.48 -12.13 -3.33
CA HIS A 220 -4.59 -12.30 -4.46
C HIS A 220 -3.29 -11.53 -4.23
N ILE A 221 -2.16 -12.11 -4.63
CA ILE A 221 -0.85 -11.46 -4.58
C ILE A 221 -0.26 -11.45 -5.97
N ASN A 222 -0.06 -10.25 -6.52
CA ASN A 222 0.60 -10.04 -7.80
C ASN A 222 1.88 -9.22 -7.59
N VAL A 223 3.00 -9.82 -7.95
CA VAL A 223 4.32 -9.18 -7.92
C VAL A 223 4.85 -9.16 -9.35
N ALA A 224 5.21 -7.97 -9.84
CA ALA A 224 5.86 -7.78 -11.13
C ALA A 224 7.14 -6.99 -10.89
N THR A 225 8.28 -7.68 -10.90
CA THR A 225 9.55 -7.09 -10.52
C THR A 225 10.64 -7.21 -11.57
N THR A 226 11.49 -6.18 -11.63
CA THR A 226 12.73 -6.17 -12.41
C THR A 226 13.97 -6.30 -11.51
N GLY A 227 13.79 -6.45 -10.20
CA GLY A 227 14.85 -6.67 -9.22
C GLY A 227 15.22 -8.15 -9.07
N ASP A 228 16.05 -8.44 -8.08
CA ASP A 228 16.66 -9.76 -7.86
C ASP A 228 15.81 -10.73 -7.00
N LEU A 229 14.52 -10.45 -6.81
CA LEU A 229 13.62 -11.29 -6.01
C LEU A 229 13.52 -12.72 -6.55
N ASP A 230 13.80 -13.70 -5.69
CA ASP A 230 13.48 -15.11 -5.97
C ASP A 230 11.97 -15.35 -5.87
N CYS A 231 11.28 -15.18 -7.00
CA CYS A 231 9.84 -15.39 -7.12
C CYS A 231 9.39 -16.80 -6.72
N LEU A 232 10.23 -17.83 -6.90
CA LEU A 232 9.88 -19.20 -6.54
C LEU A 232 9.92 -19.39 -5.02
N ALA A 233 10.96 -18.89 -4.36
CA ALA A 233 11.07 -18.91 -2.91
C ALA A 233 9.96 -18.09 -2.25
N PHE A 234 9.71 -16.87 -2.76
CA PHE A 234 8.63 -16.00 -2.30
C PHE A 234 7.25 -16.64 -2.44
N ALA A 235 6.92 -17.19 -3.62
CA ALA A 235 5.61 -17.80 -3.82
C ALA A 235 5.38 -18.98 -2.87
N LYS A 236 6.40 -19.82 -2.64
CA LYS A 236 6.34 -20.92 -1.68
C LYS A 236 6.16 -20.45 -0.23
N SER A 237 6.74 -19.32 0.14
CA SER A 237 6.68 -18.84 1.54
C SER A 237 5.29 -18.34 1.92
N VAL A 238 4.46 -17.90 0.97
CA VAL A 238 3.13 -17.33 1.25
C VAL A 238 1.96 -18.20 0.79
N VAL A 239 2.11 -19.03 -0.26
CA VAL A 239 0.96 -19.70 -0.89
C VAL A 239 0.19 -20.64 0.04
N ASN A 240 0.90 -21.40 0.89
CA ASN A 240 0.29 -22.39 1.79
C ASN A 240 0.10 -21.88 3.23
N THR A 241 0.71 -20.75 3.58
CA THR A 241 0.57 -20.10 4.90
C THR A 241 -0.58 -19.08 4.91
N THR A 242 -0.99 -18.61 3.74
CA THR A 242 -2.06 -17.64 3.56
C THR A 242 -3.40 -18.35 3.33
N LYS A 243 -4.44 -17.89 3.99
CA LYS A 243 -5.84 -18.23 3.66
C LYS A 243 -6.32 -17.34 2.54
N TRP A 244 -7.04 -17.94 1.60
CA TRP A 244 -7.49 -17.26 0.41
C TRP A 244 -9.03 -17.21 0.37
N PRO A 245 -9.66 -16.23 1.05
CA PRO A 245 -11.10 -16.14 1.08
C PRO A 245 -11.66 -15.89 -0.32
N VAL A 246 -12.60 -16.74 -0.72
CA VAL A 246 -13.40 -16.55 -1.93
C VAL A 246 -14.70 -15.89 -1.50
N GLU A 247 -14.86 -14.60 -1.78
CA GLU A 247 -16.15 -13.94 -1.61
C GLU A 247 -17.06 -14.25 -2.82
N ASN A 248 -18.26 -14.74 -2.53
CA ASN A 248 -19.40 -15.09 -3.40
C ASN A 248 -19.35 -14.58 -4.86
N GLU A 249 -19.18 -15.54 -5.78
CA GLU A 249 -19.63 -15.71 -7.18
C GLU A 249 -19.80 -14.50 -8.14
N GLY A 250 -18.97 -14.50 -9.20
CA GLY A 250 -19.16 -13.83 -10.51
C GLY A 250 -18.16 -14.42 -11.54
N PRO A 251 -18.49 -14.50 -12.85
CA PRO A 251 -18.11 -15.64 -13.71
C PRO A 251 -16.74 -15.58 -14.39
N GLU A 252 -15.72 -14.97 -13.78
CA GLU A 252 -14.34 -15.09 -14.27
C GLU A 252 -13.35 -15.23 -13.10
N ASN A 253 -13.04 -16.49 -12.77
CA ASN A 253 -11.85 -16.99 -12.09
C ASN A 253 -10.87 -15.94 -11.54
N ARG A 254 -11.17 -15.36 -10.37
CA ARG A 254 -10.09 -14.85 -9.50
C ARG A 254 -9.49 -16.02 -8.75
N ASN A 255 -8.74 -16.86 -9.46
CA ASN A 255 -8.03 -17.97 -8.83
C ASN A 255 -7.11 -17.38 -7.78
N SER A 256 -7.48 -17.56 -6.50
CA SER A 256 -6.62 -17.31 -5.35
C SER A 256 -5.23 -17.84 -5.66
N SER A 257 -4.30 -16.92 -5.83
CA SER A 257 -2.99 -17.25 -6.37
C SER A 257 -1.97 -16.21 -5.98
N VAL A 258 -0.75 -16.70 -5.93
CA VAL A 258 0.45 -15.88 -5.92
C VAL A 258 0.98 -15.90 -7.34
N VAL A 259 0.96 -14.74 -7.99
CA VAL A 259 1.60 -14.51 -9.28
C VAL A 259 2.84 -13.67 -9.00
N CYS A 260 4.02 -14.20 -9.30
CA CYS A 260 5.28 -13.47 -9.17
C CYS A 260 6.05 -13.58 -10.48
N ASN A 261 6.28 -12.42 -11.10
CA ASN A 261 7.01 -12.28 -12.34
C ASN A 261 8.30 -11.51 -12.05
N SER A 262 9.44 -12.11 -12.35
CA SER A 262 10.76 -11.49 -12.34
C SER A 262 11.38 -11.55 -13.72
N ASN A 263 12.52 -10.87 -13.93
CA ASN A 263 13.30 -10.99 -15.17
C ASN A 263 13.83 -12.41 -15.42
N THR A 264 13.99 -13.21 -14.36
CA THR A 264 14.60 -14.55 -14.43
C THR A 264 13.59 -15.69 -14.35
N ALA A 265 12.43 -15.47 -13.74
CA ALA A 265 11.39 -16.49 -13.57
C ALA A 265 9.99 -15.87 -13.41
N SER A 266 9.00 -16.51 -14.05
CA SER A 266 7.58 -16.26 -13.82
C SER A 266 6.97 -17.49 -13.16
N VAL A 267 6.28 -17.27 -12.05
CA VAL A 267 5.68 -18.32 -11.23
C VAL A 267 4.25 -17.93 -10.87
N THR A 268 3.33 -18.86 -11.12
CA THR A 268 1.97 -18.80 -10.60
C THR A 268 1.76 -20.01 -9.69
N MET A 269 1.44 -19.77 -8.42
CA MET A 269 1.13 -20.82 -7.46
C MET A 269 -0.30 -20.67 -6.93
N HIS A 270 -0.96 -21.82 -6.77
CA HIS A 270 -2.26 -21.93 -6.15
C HIS A 270 -2.15 -22.67 -4.82
N PRO A 271 -3.06 -22.39 -3.87
CA PRO A 271 -3.13 -23.14 -2.61
C PRO A 271 -3.32 -24.62 -2.89
N MET A 272 -2.59 -25.47 -2.17
CA MET A 272 -2.84 -26.91 -2.25
C MET A 272 -4.24 -27.22 -1.70
N PRO A 273 -5.04 -28.09 -2.35
CA PRO A 273 -6.29 -28.56 -1.78
C PRO A 273 -6.03 -29.17 -0.39
N PRO A 274 -6.93 -28.99 0.59
CA PRO A 274 -6.81 -29.69 1.86
C PRO A 274 -6.75 -31.21 1.62
N PRO A 275 -5.97 -31.98 2.40
CA PRO A 275 -6.00 -33.44 2.32
C PRO A 275 -7.44 -33.92 2.47
N PRO A 276 -7.89 -34.93 1.71
CA PRO A 276 -9.23 -35.49 1.91
C PRO A 276 -9.36 -35.92 3.38
N GLU A 277 -10.41 -35.43 4.05
CA GLU A 277 -10.75 -35.89 5.39
C GLU A 277 -10.86 -37.42 5.33
N GLU A 278 -10.08 -38.11 6.18
CA GLU A 278 -10.17 -39.57 6.31
C GLU A 278 -11.55 -39.92 6.87
N SER A 279 -12.52 -40.10 5.97
CA SER A 279 -13.74 -40.80 6.31
C SER A 279 -13.35 -42.26 6.57
N THR A 280 -13.46 -42.66 7.83
CA THR A 280 -13.39 -44.07 8.23
C THR A 280 -14.56 -44.79 7.57
N GLY A 281 -14.32 -45.39 6.40
CA GLY A 281 -15.38 -45.98 5.60
C GLY A 281 -14.88 -46.93 4.52
N SER A 282 -14.47 -48.13 4.96
CA SER A 282 -14.44 -49.41 4.24
C SER A 282 -13.75 -49.54 2.87
N ARG A 283 -12.79 -50.48 2.86
CA ARG A 283 -12.13 -51.14 1.72
C ARG A 283 -13.08 -51.42 0.54
N ASP A 284 -12.69 -50.99 -0.66
CA ASP A 284 -12.34 -51.88 -1.78
C ASP A 284 -11.91 -51.09 -3.02
N GLY A 285 -10.85 -51.57 -3.70
CA GLY A 285 -10.48 -51.13 -5.05
C GLY A 285 -9.15 -50.38 -5.14
N LEU A 286 -8.15 -51.04 -5.70
CA LEU A 286 -6.84 -50.48 -6.05
C LEU A 286 -6.96 -49.18 -6.85
N ASP A 287 -6.29 -48.10 -6.42
CA ASP A 287 -5.76 -47.13 -7.37
C ASP A 287 -4.41 -46.57 -6.88
N PHE A 288 -3.36 -46.89 -7.62
CA PHE A 288 -1.97 -46.63 -7.24
C PHE A 288 -1.56 -45.25 -7.77
N CYS A 289 -1.44 -44.28 -6.86
CA CYS A 289 -0.55 -43.12 -6.85
C CYS A 289 0.00 -42.58 -8.20
N ARG A 290 -0.32 -41.32 -8.53
CA ARG A 290 0.66 -40.21 -8.70
C ARG A 290 -0.07 -38.89 -8.96
N SER A 291 -0.15 -38.06 -7.92
CA SER A 291 -0.60 -36.66 -8.07
C SER A 291 0.50 -35.87 -8.80
N LEU A 292 0.19 -35.42 -10.02
CA LEU A 292 1.05 -34.55 -10.81
C LEU A 292 1.05 -33.15 -10.20
N ILE A 293 2.23 -32.68 -9.78
CA ILE A 293 2.51 -31.25 -9.64
C ILE A 293 2.41 -30.67 -11.06
N LEU A 294 1.35 -29.94 -11.38
CA LEU A 294 1.27 -29.15 -12.62
C LEU A 294 2.13 -27.90 -12.45
N LEU A 295 3.42 -28.06 -12.70
CA LEU A 295 4.40 -26.98 -12.78
C LEU A 295 4.32 -26.37 -14.19
N ALA A 296 3.52 -25.31 -14.38
CA ALA A 296 3.56 -24.55 -15.62
C ALA A 296 4.72 -23.54 -15.54
N ILE A 297 5.93 -23.94 -15.95
CA ILE A 297 7.04 -23.01 -16.16
C ILE A 297 6.89 -22.44 -17.59
N LEU A 298 6.40 -21.21 -17.73
CA LEU A 298 6.56 -20.45 -18.95
C LEU A 298 7.90 -19.71 -18.89
N VAL A 299 8.96 -20.35 -19.41
CA VAL A 299 10.23 -19.65 -19.68
C VAL A 299 10.03 -18.85 -20.96
N ALA A 300 9.79 -17.55 -20.84
CA ALA A 300 9.92 -16.64 -21.97
C ALA A 300 11.42 -16.57 -22.33
N GLY A 301 11.83 -17.34 -23.33
CA GLY A 301 13.19 -17.34 -23.83
C GLY A 301 13.55 -15.97 -24.40
N ALA A 302 14.60 -15.36 -23.85
CA ALA A 302 15.26 -14.22 -24.45
C ALA A 302 15.73 -14.60 -25.85
N SER A 303 15.26 -13.86 -26.85
CA SER A 303 15.73 -13.93 -28.22
C SER A 303 17.23 -13.66 -28.27
N SER A 304 18.00 -14.62 -28.77
CA SER A 304 19.36 -14.40 -29.27
C SER A 304 19.49 -15.16 -30.57
N VAL A 305 19.31 -14.48 -31.70
CA VAL A 305 19.89 -14.88 -33.00
C VAL A 305 20.18 -13.61 -33.82
N VAL A 306 21.49 -13.34 -33.94
CA VAL A 306 22.28 -12.74 -35.04
C VAL A 306 21.81 -11.43 -35.68
#